data_AF-C5CV30-F1
#
_entry.id   AF-C5CV30-F1
#
_cell.length_a   1.000
_cell.length_b   1.000
_cell.length_c   1.000
_cell.angle_alpha   90.00
_cell.angle_beta   90.00
_cell.angle_gamma   90.00
#
_symmetry.space_group_name_H-M   'P 1'
#
loop_
_entity.id
_entity.type
_entity.pdbx_description
1 polymer ?
#
loop_
_entity_poly.entity_id
_entity_poly.type
_entity_poly.pdbx_seq_one_letter_code
_entity_poly.pdbx_strand_id
1 'polypeptide(L)'
;MSKSIFAWASAAACCCAIATAAMAEPVKLPLDSDDKGTVYVAPNINSTETSAYTKGATVGVQRPDGSGSYIGTDTSTPRPTYSLGASTGGNVSLTGGVLTDGKANNGVKAGVTIKY
;
A
#
# COMPACT_ATOMS: atom_id res chain seq x y z
N MET A 1 16.46 9.88 49.59
CA MET A 1 15.76 9.30 48.42
C MET A 1 16.52 9.74 47.18
N SER A 2 17.12 8.79 46.46
CA SER A 2 18.13 9.07 45.44
C SER A 2 17.51 9.61 44.15
N LYS A 3 18.15 10.64 43.59
CA LYS A 3 17.78 11.34 42.34
C LYS A 3 17.75 10.44 41.09
N SER A 4 18.12 9.18 41.22
CA SER A 4 18.20 8.18 40.15
C SER A 4 16.84 7.59 39.73
N ILE A 5 15.80 7.70 40.55
CA ILE A 5 14.48 7.10 40.23
C ILE A 5 13.69 7.97 39.23
N PHE A 6 13.90 9.29 39.23
CA PHE A 6 13.22 10.20 38.30
C PHE A 6 13.81 10.18 36.87
N ALA A 7 15.06 9.76 36.70
CA ALA A 7 15.71 9.74 35.38
C ALA A 7 15.22 8.60 34.47
N TRP A 8 14.71 7.51 35.05
CA TRP A 8 14.26 6.34 34.28
C TRP A 8 12.84 6.46 33.75
N ALA A 9 11.97 7.21 34.43
CA ALA A 9 10.60 7.46 33.96
C ALA A 9 10.58 8.35 32.70
N SER A 10 11.56 9.24 32.51
CA SER A 10 11.62 10.14 31.35
C SER A 10 12.25 9.52 30.10
N ALA A 11 13.09 8.49 30.24
CA ALA A 11 13.68 7.78 29.10
C ALA A 11 12.70 6.76 28.49
N ALA A 12 11.90 6.09 29.31
CA ALA A 12 10.89 5.13 28.83
C ALA A 12 9.73 5.82 28.09
N ALA A 13 9.37 7.05 28.47
CA ALA A 13 8.33 7.81 27.80
C ALA A 13 8.75 8.34 26.41
N CYS A 14 10.05 8.51 26.16
CA CYS A 14 10.56 9.00 24.87
C CYS A 14 10.65 7.89 23.81
N CYS A 15 10.79 6.62 24.23
CA CYS A 15 10.81 5.47 23.32
C CYS A 15 9.43 5.03 22.83
N CYS A 16 8.35 5.39 23.53
CA CYS A 16 6.97 5.11 23.08
C CYS A 16 6.47 6.07 21.99
N ALA A 17 7.19 7.16 21.69
CA ALA A 17 6.78 8.15 20.70
C ALA A 17 7.23 7.85 19.26
N ILE A 18 8.04 6.80 19.04
CA ILE A 18 8.66 6.52 17.73
C ILE A 18 8.05 5.29 17.03
N ALA A 19 7.20 4.51 17.72
CA ALA A 19 6.64 3.27 17.20
C ALA A 19 5.30 3.41 16.45
N THR A 20 4.78 4.63 16.27
CA THR A 20 3.70 4.92 15.31
C THR A 20 4.29 5.64 14.10
N ALA A 21 5.26 5.02 13.44
CA ALA A 21 5.40 5.22 12.01
C ALA A 21 4.11 4.67 11.40
N ALA A 22 3.09 5.51 11.34
CA ALA A 22 1.86 5.27 10.63
C ALA A 22 2.28 4.85 9.21
N MET A 23 2.20 3.55 8.94
CA MET A 23 2.23 3.04 7.58
C MET A 23 0.95 3.56 6.96
N ALA A 24 1.06 4.75 6.40
CA ALA A 24 0.04 5.43 5.65
C ALA A 24 -0.56 4.43 4.67
N GLU A 25 -1.77 3.96 4.97
CA GLU A 25 -2.51 3.15 4.02
C GLU A 25 -2.69 3.97 2.73
N PRO A 26 -2.56 3.34 1.56
CA PRO A 26 -2.72 4.06 0.30
C PRO A 26 -4.11 4.69 0.27
N VAL A 27 -4.17 5.97 -0.08
CA VAL A 27 -5.42 6.73 -0.14
C VAL A 27 -6.32 6.12 -1.22
N LYS A 28 -7.45 5.57 -0.80
CA LYS A 28 -8.47 5.01 -1.70
C LYS A 28 -9.57 6.03 -1.90
N LEU A 29 -9.75 6.46 -3.14
CA LEU A 29 -10.81 7.38 -3.55
C LEU A 29 -11.99 6.54 -4.06
N PRO A 30 -13.15 6.54 -3.38
CA PRO A 30 -14.31 5.81 -3.85
C PRO A 30 -14.87 6.48 -5.12
N LEU A 31 -15.12 5.67 -6.15
CA LEU A 31 -15.80 6.09 -7.38
C LEU A 31 -17.29 5.75 -7.33
N ASP A 32 -17.59 4.55 -6.84
CA ASP A 32 -18.95 4.03 -6.68
C ASP A 32 -18.98 3.09 -5.48
N SER A 33 -20.09 3.07 -4.74
CA SER A 33 -20.25 2.23 -3.55
C SER A 33 -21.68 1.75 -3.42
N ASP A 34 -21.84 0.43 -3.33
CA ASP A 34 -23.11 -0.24 -3.09
C ASP A 34 -22.96 -1.31 -1.99
N ASP A 35 -24.03 -2.06 -1.74
CA ASP A 35 -24.06 -3.13 -0.75
C ASP A 35 -23.13 -4.32 -1.10
N LYS A 36 -22.67 -4.40 -2.36
CA LYS A 36 -21.80 -5.47 -2.87
C LYS A 36 -20.32 -5.08 -2.81
N GLY A 37 -20.01 -3.80 -2.78
CA GLY A 37 -18.66 -3.28 -2.56
C GLY A 37 -18.41 -1.88 -3.12
N THR A 38 -17.20 -1.38 -2.88
CA THR A 38 -16.74 -0.08 -3.33
C THR A 38 -15.73 -0.24 -4.46
N VAL A 39 -16.03 0.39 -5.60
CA VAL A 39 -15.04 0.64 -6.66
C VAL A 39 -14.20 1.83 -6.24
N TYR A 40 -12.88 1.69 -6.25
CA TYR A 40 -11.97 2.74 -5.86
C TYR A 40 -10.84 2.95 -6.87
N VAL A 41 -10.28 4.16 -6.83
CA VAL A 41 -9.00 4.51 -7.44
C VAL A 41 -8.05 4.92 -6.31
N ALA A 42 -6.87 4.31 -6.27
CA ALA A 42 -5.80 4.62 -5.35
C ALA A 42 -4.60 5.15 -6.14
N PRO A 43 -4.44 6.48 -6.27
CA PRO A 43 -3.25 7.09 -6.85
C PRO A 43 -2.01 6.69 -6.04
N ASN A 44 -0.86 6.50 -6.69
CA ASN A 44 0.40 6.21 -5.97
C ASN A 44 0.94 7.48 -5.29
N ILE A 45 0.35 7.86 -4.15
CA ILE A 45 0.69 9.03 -3.34
C ILE A 45 1.14 8.60 -1.96
N ASN A 46 2.11 9.33 -1.40
CA ASN A 46 2.42 9.20 0.02
C ASN A 46 1.33 9.96 0.81
N SER A 47 0.64 9.30 1.75
CA SER A 47 -0.56 9.87 2.41
C SER A 47 -0.27 11.08 3.32
N THR A 48 1.00 11.50 3.42
CA THR A 48 1.44 12.62 4.25
C THR A 48 1.40 13.98 3.54
N GLU A 49 1.04 14.02 2.24
CA GLU A 49 1.02 15.24 1.44
C GLU A 49 -0.40 15.74 1.15
N THR A 50 -0.61 17.06 1.19
CA THR A 50 -1.91 17.72 0.94
C THR A 50 -2.26 17.84 -0.54
N SER A 51 -1.30 17.62 -1.43
CA SER A 51 -1.47 17.58 -2.88
C SER A 51 -0.40 16.70 -3.47
N ALA A 52 -0.75 15.85 -4.44
CA ALA A 52 0.21 14.96 -5.05
C ALA A 52 -0.10 14.74 -6.54
N TYR A 53 0.96 14.75 -7.35
CA TYR A 53 0.90 14.38 -8.77
C TYR A 53 1.43 12.96 -8.92
N THR A 54 0.66 12.08 -9.53
CA THR A 54 1.04 10.67 -9.69
C THR A 54 1.31 10.32 -11.13
N LYS A 55 2.27 9.41 -11.32
CA LYS A 55 2.54 8.74 -12.60
C LYS A 55 2.03 7.30 -12.55
N GLY A 56 0.89 7.08 -11.92
CA GLY A 56 0.38 5.74 -11.67
C GLY A 56 -0.78 5.71 -10.69
N ALA A 57 -1.66 4.74 -10.88
CA ALA A 57 -2.80 4.50 -10.00
C ALA A 57 -3.14 3.01 -9.99
N THR A 58 -3.79 2.61 -8.91
CA THR A 58 -4.42 1.32 -8.75
C THR A 58 -5.93 1.51 -8.82
N VAL A 59 -6.62 0.70 -9.60
CA VAL A 59 -8.08 0.61 -9.57
C VAL A 59 -8.48 -0.74 -9.01
N GLY A 60 -9.50 -0.76 -8.18
CA GLY A 60 -9.92 -1.99 -7.56
C GLY A 60 -11.33 -1.96 -7.03
N VAL A 61 -11.76 -3.14 -6.61
CA VAL A 61 -13.03 -3.35 -5.92
C VAL A 61 -12.70 -3.89 -4.55
N GLN A 62 -13.33 -3.33 -3.52
CA GLN A 62 -13.25 -3.82 -2.16
C GLN A 62 -14.66 -4.11 -1.65
N ARG A 63 -14.91 -5.34 -1.23
CA ARG A 63 -16.20 -5.77 -0.68
C ARG A 63 -16.24 -5.56 0.84
N PRO A 64 -17.44 -5.50 1.45
CA PRO A 64 -17.58 -5.33 2.90
C PRO A 64 -16.96 -6.46 3.73
N ASP A 65 -16.85 -7.66 3.15
CA ASP A 65 -16.21 -8.81 3.79
C ASP A 65 -14.66 -8.71 3.80
N GLY A 66 -14.08 -7.63 3.28
CA GLY A 66 -12.63 -7.44 3.16
C GLY A 66 -12.01 -8.08 1.92
N SER A 67 -12.76 -8.86 1.15
CA SER A 67 -12.31 -9.39 -0.13
C SER A 67 -12.19 -8.29 -1.19
N GLY A 68 -11.35 -8.51 -2.19
CA GLY A 68 -11.18 -7.52 -3.24
C GLY A 68 -10.31 -8.00 -4.37
N SER A 69 -10.25 -7.17 -5.41
CA SER A 69 -9.33 -7.33 -6.51
C SER A 69 -8.87 -5.98 -7.01
N TYR A 70 -7.66 -5.91 -7.54
CA TYR A 70 -7.11 -4.67 -8.06
C TYR A 70 -6.23 -4.92 -9.28
N ILE A 71 -6.08 -3.87 -10.09
CA ILE A 71 -5.05 -3.74 -11.12
C ILE A 71 -4.39 -2.37 -10.94
N GLY A 72 -3.08 -2.31 -11.08
CA GLY A 72 -2.32 -1.09 -10.86
C GLY A 72 -1.22 -0.91 -11.87
N THR A 73 -0.87 0.36 -12.10
CA THR A 73 0.26 0.75 -12.93
C THR A 73 1.06 1.83 -12.22
N ASP A 74 2.37 1.78 -12.35
CA ASP A 74 3.28 2.84 -11.92
C ASP A 74 4.36 3.06 -12.98
N THR A 75 4.34 4.23 -13.60
CA THR A 75 5.29 4.70 -14.61
C THR A 75 6.15 5.85 -14.07
N SER A 76 6.27 6.00 -12.75
CA SER A 76 7.08 7.04 -12.11
C SER A 76 8.58 6.86 -12.39
N THR A 77 9.01 5.61 -12.53
CA THR A 77 10.40 5.25 -12.83
C THR A 77 10.60 4.93 -14.32
N PRO A 78 11.84 4.94 -14.83
CA PRO A 78 12.14 4.46 -16.19
C PRO A 78 11.76 2.99 -16.44
N ARG A 79 11.41 2.25 -15.39
CA ARG A 79 10.93 0.86 -15.43
C ARG A 79 9.48 0.81 -14.95
N PRO A 80 8.51 1.01 -15.84
CA PRO A 80 7.10 0.80 -15.54
C PRO A 80 6.84 -0.53 -14.84
N THR A 81 5.95 -0.49 -13.86
CA THR A 81 5.46 -1.67 -13.16
C THR A 81 3.95 -1.78 -13.36
N TYR A 82 3.49 -3.01 -13.60
CA TYR A 82 2.07 -3.33 -13.66
C TYR A 82 1.80 -4.41 -12.63
N SER A 83 0.75 -4.26 -11.85
CA SER A 83 0.39 -5.19 -10.79
C SER A 83 -1.09 -5.55 -10.88
N LEU A 84 -1.41 -6.74 -10.40
CA LEU A 84 -2.77 -7.19 -10.21
C LEU A 84 -2.82 -8.06 -8.96
N GLY A 85 -3.99 -8.13 -8.34
CA GLY A 85 -4.16 -9.01 -7.20
C GLY A 85 -5.60 -9.23 -6.86
N ALA A 86 -5.84 -10.30 -6.12
CA ALA A 86 -7.12 -10.62 -5.52
C ALA A 86 -6.90 -11.19 -4.13
N SER A 87 -7.79 -10.85 -3.21
CA SER A 87 -7.78 -11.39 -1.85
C SER A 87 -9.18 -11.79 -1.44
N THR A 88 -9.24 -12.80 -0.60
CA THR A 88 -10.44 -13.13 0.17
C THR A 88 -10.50 -12.26 1.42
N GLY A 89 -11.65 -12.18 2.08
CA GLY A 89 -11.77 -11.57 3.41
C GLY A 89 -11.00 -12.30 4.53
N GLY A 90 -10.36 -13.42 4.20
CA GLY A 90 -9.53 -14.22 5.11
C GLY A 90 -8.05 -14.18 4.72
N ASN A 91 -7.35 -15.30 4.91
CA ASN A 91 -5.88 -15.35 4.78
C ASN A 91 -5.38 -15.58 3.34
N VAL A 92 -6.29 -15.86 2.40
CA VAL A 92 -5.91 -16.18 1.02
C VAL A 92 -5.78 -14.91 0.20
N SER A 93 -4.59 -14.71 -0.39
CA SER A 93 -4.33 -13.65 -1.36
C SER A 93 -3.43 -14.12 -2.50
N LEU A 94 -3.70 -13.60 -3.69
CA LEU A 94 -2.92 -13.77 -4.90
C LEU A 94 -2.48 -12.38 -5.35
N THR A 95 -1.18 -12.16 -5.51
CA THR A 95 -0.65 -10.94 -6.12
C THR A 95 0.29 -11.30 -7.26
N GLY A 96 0.15 -10.59 -8.37
CA GLY A 96 0.97 -10.75 -9.56
C GLY A 96 1.48 -9.39 -10.02
N GLY A 97 2.65 -9.37 -10.65
CA GLY A 97 3.15 -8.16 -11.24
C GLY A 97 4.22 -8.41 -12.30
N VAL A 98 4.35 -7.45 -13.19
CA VAL A 98 5.40 -7.40 -14.20
C VAL A 98 6.16 -6.08 -14.07
N LEU A 99 7.48 -6.16 -14.15
CA LEU A 99 8.37 -5.01 -14.25
C LEU A 99 9.11 -5.11 -15.58
N THR A 100 9.15 -4.02 -16.35
CA THR A 100 10.05 -3.96 -17.52
C THR A 100 11.50 -3.77 -17.08
N ASP A 101 12.45 -4.32 -17.81
CA ASP A 101 13.88 -4.12 -17.55
C ASP A 101 14.39 -2.70 -17.91
N GLY A 102 13.49 -1.86 -18.44
CA GLY A 102 13.69 -0.44 -18.67
C GLY A 102 13.99 -0.12 -20.12
N LYS A 103 14.58 1.06 -20.35
CA LYS A 103 14.78 1.72 -21.65
C LYS A 103 15.47 0.89 -22.75
N ALA A 104 16.00 -0.28 -22.42
CA ALA A 104 16.62 -1.22 -23.34
C ALA A 104 15.61 -2.17 -24.02
N ASN A 105 14.36 -2.29 -23.51
CA ASN A 105 13.33 -3.21 -24.03
C ASN A 105 13.80 -4.67 -24.14
N ASN A 106 14.75 -5.10 -23.31
CA ASN A 106 15.41 -6.39 -23.46
C ASN A 106 14.64 -7.52 -22.75
N GLY A 107 13.71 -7.20 -21.84
CA GLY A 107 12.86 -8.21 -21.22
C GLY A 107 11.89 -7.69 -20.16
N VAL A 108 11.00 -8.59 -19.72
CA VAL A 108 10.09 -8.39 -18.60
C VAL A 108 10.46 -9.34 -17.46
N LYS A 109 10.34 -8.88 -16.22
CA LYS A 109 10.39 -9.72 -15.02
C LYS A 109 8.98 -9.85 -14.47
N ALA A 110 8.48 -11.07 -14.42
CA ALA A 110 7.15 -11.39 -13.89
C ALA A 110 7.28 -12.18 -12.59
N GLY A 111 6.39 -11.93 -11.64
CA GLY A 111 6.31 -12.68 -10.39
C GLY A 111 4.87 -12.83 -9.94
N VAL A 112 4.56 -13.97 -9.35
CA VAL A 112 3.27 -14.25 -8.71
C VAL A 112 3.56 -14.74 -7.30
N THR A 113 2.87 -14.15 -6.33
CA THR A 113 2.89 -14.54 -4.92
C THR A 113 1.51 -15.05 -4.54
N ILE A 114 1.46 -16.21 -3.90
CA ILE A 114 0.25 -16.80 -3.33
C ILE A 114 0.47 -16.92 -1.83
N LYS A 115 -0.46 -16.39 -1.04
CA LYS A 115 -0.51 -16.58 0.41
C LYS A 115 -1.81 -17.28 0.75
N TYR A 116 -1.75 -18.22 1.70
CA TYR A 116 -2.86 -19.03 2.19
C TYR A 116 -2.69 -19.27 3.69
#